data_AF-D6X9H0-F1
#
_entry.id   AF-D6X9H0-F1
#
_cell.length_a   1.000
_cell.length_b   1.000
_cell.length_c   1.000
_cell.angle_alpha   90.00
_cell.angle_beta   90.00
_cell.angle_gamma   90.00
#
_symmetry.space_group_name_H-M   'P 1'
#
loop_
_entity.id
_entity.type
_entity.pdbx_description
1 polymer ?
#
loop_
_entity_poly.entity_id
_entity_poly.type
_entity_poly.pdbx_seq_one_letter_code
_entity_poly.pdbx_strand_id
1 'polypeptide(L)'
;MDGDPMTTRLPRTPVVRGVPVAAAAAALVMSLIGTPASGAVQATGQITGLGGKCVDVAGAGTANGTAVQLYDCNGSAAQQWNVGSDGTVRALGKCLDVASGATADGTRTQLWDCNGTAAQQWTVNAARDIVNPQADKCLDATGNTSANGTPLQIWTCTGAANQKWTAPSAGGGEPGPAGSMAVAPYLYNGWGSPPNPTTVMNATGVKWFTLAFVLSNGYCNPQWDGSRPLTGGVDQQTVNTVRGAGGDVIPSFGGWSGNKLESSCGSAGELAAAYQKVINAYGLKAIDIDIEAAAYDSPTVQQRTVDALKTVKANNPGIKVYITFGTGQNGPDSSLISKAAASGLTVDSWTIMPFNFGGAGQNMGQLTVRAAEGLKNTVKNAYGYSDDQAYRHTGISSMNGITDNNETVTVADFRTILGYAQQRHLARLTFWSVNRDRPCTGGGADTCSGVPQQPWDFTRVFAQYNG
;
A
#
# COMPACT_ATOMS: atom_id res chain seq x y z
N MET A 1 30.82 -28.22 -71.24
CA MET A 1 31.08 -28.43 -69.81
C MET A 1 29.79 -28.96 -69.23
N ASP A 2 29.73 -30.29 -69.27
CA ASP A 2 28.69 -31.19 -68.77
C ASP A 2 28.38 -30.88 -67.29
N GLY A 3 27.20 -31.10 -66.71
CA GLY A 3 26.22 -32.16 -66.93
C GLY A 3 26.07 -32.94 -65.62
N ASP A 4 25.01 -32.62 -64.87
CA ASP A 4 24.21 -33.40 -63.91
C ASP A 4 24.84 -34.32 -62.81
N PRO A 5 24.08 -34.58 -61.71
CA PRO A 5 24.54 -35.15 -60.46
C PRO A 5 24.46 -36.69 -60.44
N MET A 6 25.28 -37.32 -59.59
CA MET A 6 25.15 -38.74 -59.26
C MET A 6 25.04 -39.00 -57.76
N THR A 7 24.05 -39.84 -57.49
CA THR A 7 23.57 -40.41 -56.24
C THR A 7 24.48 -41.53 -55.69
N THR A 8 24.32 -41.80 -54.39
CA THR A 8 24.55 -43.07 -53.65
C THR A 8 25.96 -43.46 -53.19
N ARG A 9 26.14 -43.61 -51.86
CA ARG A 9 26.13 -44.91 -51.12
C ARG A 9 26.52 -44.71 -49.64
N LEU A 10 25.72 -45.29 -48.74
CA LEU A 10 26.00 -45.43 -47.31
C LEU A 10 27.16 -46.43 -47.06
N PRO A 11 28.05 -46.21 -46.08
CA PRO A 11 28.82 -47.28 -45.46
C PRO A 11 28.18 -47.79 -44.16
N ARG A 12 28.27 -49.10 -44.01
CA ARG A 12 27.70 -49.94 -42.95
C ARG A 12 28.34 -49.69 -41.58
N THR A 13 27.53 -49.74 -40.54
CA THR A 13 27.94 -49.87 -39.12
C THR A 13 28.62 -51.21 -38.84
N PRO A 14 29.71 -51.26 -38.04
CA PRO A 14 30.10 -52.48 -37.35
C PRO A 14 29.37 -52.58 -36.00
N VAL A 15 28.76 -53.75 -35.80
CA VAL A 15 28.16 -54.21 -34.55
C VAL A 15 29.28 -54.52 -33.55
N VAL A 16 29.27 -53.86 -32.38
CA VAL A 16 30.06 -54.29 -31.22
C VAL A 16 29.13 -54.98 -30.24
N ARG A 17 29.44 -56.25 -29.97
CA ARG A 17 28.76 -57.15 -29.04
C ARG A 17 28.79 -56.59 -27.61
N GLY A 18 27.64 -56.67 -26.95
CA GLY A 18 27.47 -56.28 -25.54
C GLY A 18 28.19 -57.22 -24.57
N VAL A 19 28.68 -56.64 -23.49
CA VAL A 19 29.02 -57.31 -22.24
C VAL A 19 27.90 -56.96 -21.24
N PRO A 20 27.33 -57.94 -20.51
CA PRO A 20 26.23 -57.67 -19.60
C PRO A 20 26.80 -57.03 -18.33
N VAL A 21 26.45 -55.78 -18.07
CA VAL A 21 26.63 -55.19 -16.73
C VAL A 21 25.35 -55.47 -15.95
N ALA A 22 25.48 -56.28 -14.91
CA ALA A 22 24.42 -56.59 -13.98
C ALA A 22 23.83 -55.29 -13.39
N ALA A 23 22.54 -55.08 -13.58
CA ALA A 23 21.81 -54.01 -12.93
C ALA A 23 21.65 -54.36 -11.44
N ALA A 24 22.53 -53.81 -10.60
CA ALA A 24 22.26 -53.70 -9.18
C ALA A 24 21.18 -52.63 -8.99
N ALA A 25 19.94 -53.06 -8.74
CA ALA A 25 18.86 -52.18 -8.34
C ALA A 25 19.16 -51.62 -6.94
N ALA A 26 19.84 -50.48 -6.88
CA ALA A 26 19.85 -49.67 -5.68
C ALA A 26 18.48 -49.00 -5.55
N ALA A 27 17.62 -49.55 -4.68
CA ALA A 27 16.41 -48.89 -4.25
C ALA A 27 16.80 -47.60 -3.52
N LEU A 28 16.71 -46.47 -4.22
CA LEU A 28 16.84 -45.15 -3.62
C LEU A 28 15.58 -44.93 -2.77
N VAL A 29 15.70 -45.07 -1.46
CA VAL A 29 14.70 -44.55 -0.53
C VAL A 29 14.79 -43.03 -0.63
N MET A 30 13.89 -42.42 -1.41
CA MET A 30 13.69 -40.97 -1.37
C MET A 30 13.10 -40.64 0.00
N SER A 31 13.95 -40.22 0.93
CA SER A 31 13.48 -39.48 2.10
C SER A 31 12.81 -38.21 1.62
N LEU A 32 11.48 -38.18 1.73
CA LEU A 32 10.69 -36.95 1.66
C LEU A 32 11.14 -36.06 2.82
N ILE A 33 12.13 -35.20 2.57
CA ILE A 33 12.35 -34.03 3.41
C ILE A 33 11.18 -33.11 3.11
N GLY A 34 10.10 -33.27 3.87
CA GLY A 34 9.01 -32.31 3.86
C GLY A 34 9.62 -30.93 4.10
N THR A 35 9.45 -30.02 3.15
CA THR A 35 9.69 -28.61 3.40
C THR A 35 8.87 -28.24 4.64
N PRO A 36 9.46 -27.63 5.69
CA PRO A 36 8.63 -27.09 6.75
C PRO A 36 7.69 -26.09 6.07
N ALA A 37 6.38 -26.33 6.21
CA ALA A 37 5.38 -25.34 5.86
C ALA A 37 5.85 -24.02 6.46
N SER A 38 6.02 -23.00 5.62
CA SER A 38 6.43 -21.67 6.07
C SER A 38 5.39 -21.20 7.07
N GLY A 39 5.72 -21.30 8.36
CA GLY A 39 4.85 -20.89 9.44
C GLY A 39 4.49 -19.42 9.22
N ALA A 40 3.19 -19.14 9.13
CA ALA A 40 2.69 -17.78 9.08
C ALA A 40 3.29 -17.01 10.27
N VAL A 41 4.01 -15.92 9.97
CA VAL A 41 4.59 -15.04 10.97
C VAL A 41 3.44 -14.51 11.83
N GLN A 42 3.42 -14.81 13.12
CA GLN A 42 2.41 -14.34 14.07
C GLN A 42 2.74 -12.90 14.52
N ALA A 43 1.73 -12.07 14.80
CA ALA A 43 1.95 -10.70 15.27
C ALA A 43 1.86 -10.65 16.79
N THR A 44 2.91 -10.13 17.42
CA THR A 44 3.02 -9.98 18.87
C THR A 44 3.11 -8.49 19.21
N GLY A 45 2.35 -8.04 20.19
CA GLY A 45 2.39 -6.65 20.67
C GLY A 45 1.28 -6.36 21.68
N GLN A 46 1.18 -5.10 22.09
CA GLN A 46 0.11 -4.65 22.98
C GLN A 46 -1.23 -4.60 22.23
N ILE A 47 -2.30 -5.02 22.92
CA ILE A 47 -3.69 -4.75 22.50
C ILE A 47 -4.17 -3.56 23.32
N THR A 48 -4.51 -2.45 22.69
CA THR A 48 -4.96 -1.22 23.37
C THR A 48 -6.44 -0.95 23.15
N GLY A 49 -7.12 -0.39 24.15
CA GLY A 49 -8.55 -0.11 24.12
C GLY A 49 -8.94 1.17 24.86
N LEU A 50 -10.08 1.13 25.56
CA LEU A 50 -10.68 2.27 26.24
C LEU A 50 -9.67 3.03 27.13
N GLY A 51 -9.61 4.35 26.96
CA GLY A 51 -8.69 5.22 27.72
C GLY A 51 -7.22 5.05 27.37
N GLY A 52 -6.88 4.42 26.24
CA GLY A 52 -5.50 4.15 25.83
C GLY A 52 -4.84 3.04 26.64
N LYS A 53 -5.63 2.23 27.36
CA LYS A 53 -5.14 1.18 28.25
C LYS A 53 -4.95 -0.14 27.53
N CYS A 54 -4.10 -0.98 28.09
CA CYS A 54 -3.72 -2.25 27.52
C CYS A 54 -4.57 -3.39 28.09
N VAL A 55 -4.86 -4.38 27.26
CA VAL A 55 -5.29 -5.71 27.71
C VAL A 55 -4.12 -6.33 28.48
N ASP A 56 -4.36 -6.69 29.73
CA ASP A 56 -3.33 -7.03 30.71
C ASP A 56 -3.70 -8.32 31.45
N VAL A 57 -2.74 -9.22 31.60
CA VAL A 57 -2.88 -10.37 32.51
C VAL A 57 -2.63 -9.90 33.93
N ALA A 58 -3.65 -9.96 34.79
CA ALA A 58 -3.62 -9.37 36.11
C ALA A 58 -2.43 -9.87 36.94
N GLY A 59 -1.58 -8.93 37.38
CA GLY A 59 -0.40 -9.21 38.19
C GLY A 59 0.66 -10.08 37.50
N ALA A 60 0.61 -10.20 36.16
CA ALA A 60 1.41 -11.14 35.37
C ALA A 60 1.26 -12.61 35.83
N GLY A 61 0.11 -12.96 36.40
CA GLY A 61 -0.17 -14.31 36.89
C GLY A 61 -0.21 -15.32 35.74
N THR A 62 0.42 -16.48 35.94
CA THR A 62 0.48 -17.56 34.94
C THR A 62 -0.36 -18.78 35.33
N ALA A 63 -1.20 -18.68 36.36
CA ALA A 63 -2.13 -19.74 36.72
C ALA A 63 -3.35 -19.73 35.79
N ASN A 64 -3.91 -20.89 35.49
CA ASN A 64 -5.20 -21.00 34.80
C ASN A 64 -6.28 -20.30 35.64
N GLY A 65 -7.08 -19.45 35.00
CA GLY A 65 -8.08 -18.63 35.66
C GLY A 65 -7.57 -17.26 36.12
N THR A 66 -6.32 -16.90 35.82
CA THR A 66 -5.84 -15.53 36.05
C THR A 66 -6.70 -14.55 35.24
N ALA A 67 -7.23 -13.53 35.90
CA ALA A 67 -8.10 -12.56 35.24
C ALA A 67 -7.37 -11.76 34.17
N VAL A 68 -8.08 -11.43 33.08
CA VAL A 68 -7.63 -10.43 32.11
C VAL A 68 -8.35 -9.11 32.41
N GLN A 69 -7.61 -8.01 32.38
CA GLN A 69 -8.08 -6.70 32.81
C GLN A 69 -7.60 -5.58 31.87
N LEU A 70 -8.16 -4.38 32.03
CA LEU A 70 -7.52 -3.16 31.56
C LEU A 70 -6.49 -2.67 32.58
N TYR A 71 -5.33 -2.28 32.08
CA TYR A 71 -4.30 -1.64 32.89
C TYR A 71 -3.52 -0.61 32.07
N ASP A 72 -2.87 0.34 32.74
CA ASP A 72 -1.94 1.24 32.07
C ASP A 72 -0.88 0.46 31.30
N CYS A 73 -0.62 0.89 30.08
CA CYS A 73 0.39 0.28 29.23
C CYS A 73 1.78 0.46 29.86
N ASN A 74 2.41 -0.64 30.24
CA ASN A 74 3.68 -0.68 30.97
C ASN A 74 4.77 -1.49 30.23
N GLY A 75 4.45 -2.06 29.07
CA GLY A 75 5.39 -2.78 28.21
C GLY A 75 5.79 -4.18 28.71
N SER A 76 5.28 -4.62 29.87
CA SER A 76 5.58 -5.94 30.43
C SER A 76 5.06 -7.08 29.54
N ALA A 77 5.61 -8.28 29.73
CA ALA A 77 5.17 -9.48 29.01
C ALA A 77 3.68 -9.82 29.26
N ALA A 78 3.10 -9.36 30.38
CA ALA A 78 1.67 -9.51 30.68
C ALA A 78 0.75 -8.71 29.74
N GLN A 79 1.33 -7.81 28.94
CA GLN A 79 0.63 -7.00 27.95
C GLN A 79 1.07 -7.31 26.51
N GLN A 80 1.99 -8.27 26.33
CA GLN A 80 2.43 -8.68 25.00
C GLN A 80 1.57 -9.86 24.55
N TRP A 81 0.64 -9.57 23.65
CA TRP A 81 -0.28 -10.56 23.11
C TRP A 81 0.14 -10.95 21.70
N ASN A 82 0.22 -12.24 21.47
CA ASN A 82 0.36 -12.87 20.18
C ASN A 82 -1.04 -13.13 19.61
N VAL A 83 -1.38 -12.48 18.51
CA VAL A 83 -2.63 -12.72 17.78
C VAL A 83 -2.32 -13.73 16.69
N GLY A 84 -2.64 -15.00 16.96
CA GLY A 84 -2.34 -16.12 16.09
C GLY A 84 -3.27 -16.16 14.89
N SER A 85 -2.73 -16.55 13.74
CA SER A 85 -3.54 -16.88 12.55
C SER A 85 -4.43 -18.11 12.75
N ASP A 86 -4.25 -18.84 13.85
CA ASP A 86 -5.05 -19.99 14.28
C ASP A 86 -6.28 -19.59 15.12
N GLY A 87 -6.60 -18.30 15.16
CA GLY A 87 -7.77 -17.77 15.89
C GLY A 87 -7.55 -17.61 17.39
N THR A 88 -6.35 -17.92 17.92
CA THR A 88 -6.07 -17.73 19.34
C THR A 88 -5.40 -16.39 19.63
N VAL A 89 -5.64 -15.84 20.83
CA VAL A 89 -4.96 -14.64 21.34
C VAL A 89 -4.17 -15.07 22.58
N ARG A 90 -2.84 -14.94 22.57
CA ARG A 90 -1.96 -15.58 23.57
C ARG A 90 -1.07 -14.60 24.30
N ALA A 91 -0.94 -14.75 25.61
CA ALA A 91 0.06 -14.05 26.42
C ALA A 91 0.68 -15.02 27.43
N LEU A 92 1.93 -14.80 27.81
CA LEU A 92 2.64 -15.61 28.81
C LEU A 92 2.58 -17.14 28.53
N GLY A 93 2.52 -17.53 27.25
CA GLY A 93 2.43 -18.94 26.82
C GLY A 93 1.04 -19.58 26.94
N LYS A 94 0.00 -18.80 27.24
CA LYS A 94 -1.39 -19.25 27.44
C LYS A 94 -2.37 -18.46 26.57
N CYS A 95 -3.61 -18.94 26.48
CA CYS A 95 -4.66 -18.38 25.63
C CYS A 95 -5.62 -17.48 26.43
N LEU A 96 -6.11 -16.42 25.78
CA LEU A 96 -7.30 -15.66 26.18
C LEU A 96 -8.52 -16.58 26.06
N ASP A 97 -9.22 -16.78 27.16
CA ASP A 97 -10.24 -17.81 27.32
C ASP A 97 -11.51 -17.20 27.90
N VAL A 98 -12.66 -17.61 27.37
CA VAL A 98 -13.96 -17.31 27.99
C VAL A 98 -14.23 -18.34 29.09
N ALA A 99 -14.39 -17.86 30.33
CA ALA A 99 -14.48 -18.74 31.49
C ALA A 99 -15.58 -19.81 31.34
N SER A 100 -15.18 -21.08 31.49
CA SER A 100 -16.03 -22.27 31.34
C SER A 100 -16.71 -22.42 29.97
N GLY A 101 -16.27 -21.68 28.94
CA GLY A 101 -16.92 -21.65 27.63
C GLY A 101 -18.37 -21.15 27.67
N ALA A 102 -18.73 -20.36 28.67
CA ALA A 102 -20.09 -19.83 28.81
C ALA A 102 -20.35 -18.71 27.79
N THR A 103 -21.60 -18.57 27.37
CA THR A 103 -22.02 -17.60 26.34
C THR A 103 -22.83 -16.42 26.88
N ALA A 104 -22.99 -16.31 28.19
CA ALA A 104 -23.79 -15.25 28.81
C ALA A 104 -23.03 -13.92 28.84
N ASP A 105 -23.77 -12.81 28.70
CA ASP A 105 -23.22 -11.47 28.93
C ASP A 105 -22.64 -11.37 30.34
N GLY A 106 -21.45 -10.79 30.43
CA GLY A 106 -20.72 -10.63 31.69
C GLY A 106 -19.87 -11.84 32.09
N THR A 107 -19.81 -12.88 31.25
CA THR A 107 -18.85 -13.98 31.47
C THR A 107 -17.43 -13.43 31.38
N ARG A 108 -16.63 -13.62 32.42
CA ARG A 108 -15.25 -13.10 32.48
C ARG A 108 -14.34 -13.79 31.47
N THR A 109 -13.36 -13.03 30.98
CA THR A 109 -12.22 -13.61 30.28
C THR A 109 -11.07 -13.86 31.24
N GLN A 110 -10.28 -14.89 30.94
CA GLN A 110 -9.20 -15.38 31.78
C GLN A 110 -8.04 -15.86 30.92
N LEU A 111 -6.89 -16.01 31.55
CA LEU A 111 -5.75 -16.71 30.98
C LEU A 111 -5.90 -18.21 31.28
N TRP A 112 -5.81 -19.05 30.25
CA TRP A 112 -5.94 -20.50 30.39
C TRP A 112 -4.99 -21.24 29.45
N ASP A 113 -4.59 -22.47 29.81
CA ASP A 113 -3.84 -23.35 28.92
C ASP A 113 -4.53 -23.47 27.56
N CYS A 114 -3.78 -23.32 26.49
CA CYS A 114 -4.33 -23.47 25.15
C CYS A 114 -4.82 -24.92 24.96
N ASN A 115 -6.13 -25.10 24.83
CA ASN A 115 -6.81 -26.40 24.83
C ASN A 115 -7.59 -26.66 23.53
N GLY A 116 -7.55 -25.73 22.58
CA GLY A 116 -8.17 -25.87 21.26
C GLY A 116 -9.69 -25.75 21.24
N THR A 117 -10.34 -25.44 22.38
CA THR A 117 -11.78 -25.24 22.43
C THR A 117 -12.19 -23.91 21.81
N ALA A 118 -13.48 -23.80 21.43
CA ALA A 118 -14.02 -22.58 20.86
C ALA A 118 -14.08 -21.40 21.85
N ALA A 119 -13.95 -21.66 23.16
CA ALA A 119 -13.82 -20.64 24.19
C ALA A 119 -12.53 -19.80 24.07
N GLN A 120 -11.55 -20.31 23.32
CA GLN A 120 -10.24 -19.68 23.08
C GLN A 120 -10.08 -19.15 21.65
N GLN A 121 -11.15 -19.24 20.86
CA GLN A 121 -11.20 -18.76 19.49
C GLN A 121 -11.73 -17.34 19.45
N TRP A 122 -11.01 -16.47 18.77
CA TRP A 122 -11.28 -15.05 18.67
C TRP A 122 -11.07 -14.58 17.24
N THR A 123 -11.84 -13.57 16.85
CA THR A 123 -11.71 -12.89 15.56
C THR A 123 -11.61 -11.40 15.82
N VAL A 124 -10.56 -10.78 15.31
CA VAL A 124 -10.45 -9.32 15.31
C VAL A 124 -11.07 -8.81 14.02
N ASN A 125 -12.16 -8.05 14.09
CA ASN A 125 -12.86 -7.55 12.91
C ASN A 125 -12.42 -6.12 12.53
N ALA A 126 -12.83 -5.66 11.35
CA ALA A 126 -12.52 -4.31 10.86
C ALA A 126 -13.13 -3.18 11.71
N ALA A 127 -14.20 -3.48 12.46
CA ALA A 127 -14.80 -2.55 13.41
C ALA A 127 -14.03 -2.46 14.73
N ARG A 128 -12.85 -3.10 14.84
CA ARG A 128 -11.99 -3.19 16.02
C ARG A 128 -12.61 -3.97 17.19
N ASP A 129 -13.57 -4.84 16.91
CA ASP A 129 -14.05 -5.78 17.92
C ASP A 129 -13.14 -7.01 17.97
N ILE A 130 -12.91 -7.54 19.16
CA ILE A 130 -12.33 -8.87 19.36
C ILE A 130 -13.50 -9.77 19.75
N VAL A 131 -13.97 -10.58 18.80
CA VAL A 131 -15.22 -11.36 18.91
C VAL A 131 -14.88 -12.81 19.23
N ASN A 132 -15.56 -13.40 20.22
CA ASN A 132 -15.59 -14.84 20.39
C ASN A 132 -16.72 -15.42 19.50
N PRO A 133 -16.41 -16.18 18.43
CA PRO A 133 -17.44 -16.65 17.49
C PRO A 133 -18.43 -17.65 18.09
N GLN A 134 -18.04 -18.38 19.15
CA GLN A 134 -18.91 -19.36 19.79
C GLN A 134 -20.01 -18.71 20.63
N ALA A 135 -19.69 -17.59 21.28
CA ALA A 135 -20.65 -16.80 22.05
C ALA A 135 -21.38 -15.74 21.21
N ASP A 136 -20.87 -15.41 20.02
CA ASP A 136 -21.29 -14.25 19.21
C ASP A 136 -21.24 -12.93 20.03
N LYS A 137 -20.14 -12.77 20.77
CA LYS A 137 -19.95 -11.68 21.74
C LYS A 137 -18.56 -11.09 21.67
N CYS A 138 -18.46 -9.81 22.03
CA CYS A 138 -17.25 -9.01 21.95
C CYS A 138 -16.51 -9.01 23.30
N LEU A 139 -15.19 -8.98 23.25
CA LEU A 139 -14.34 -8.62 24.40
C LEU A 139 -14.70 -7.20 24.84
N ASP A 140 -15.03 -7.05 26.12
CA ASP A 140 -15.66 -5.88 26.69
C ASP A 140 -14.96 -5.48 27.98
N ALA A 141 -14.60 -4.20 28.10
CA ALA A 141 -14.18 -3.63 29.38
C ALA A 141 -15.41 -3.29 30.23
N THR A 142 -15.55 -4.00 31.35
CA THR A 142 -16.76 -3.98 32.19
C THR A 142 -17.15 -2.56 32.60
N GLY A 143 -18.42 -2.21 32.39
CA GLY A 143 -18.98 -0.92 32.85
C GLY A 143 -18.49 0.31 32.09
N ASN A 144 -17.84 0.12 30.92
CA ASN A 144 -17.31 1.21 30.10
C ASN A 144 -16.40 2.18 30.88
N THR A 145 -15.59 1.62 31.78
CA THR A 145 -14.62 2.36 32.59
C THR A 145 -13.19 2.04 32.16
N SER A 146 -12.33 3.05 32.20
CA SER A 146 -10.90 2.91 31.98
C SER A 146 -10.12 2.86 33.29
N ALA A 147 -10.71 2.45 34.42
CA ALA A 147 -9.94 2.29 35.66
C ALA A 147 -8.94 1.12 35.53
N ASN A 148 -7.74 1.25 36.12
CA ASN A 148 -6.82 0.12 36.22
C ASN A 148 -7.46 -1.01 37.03
N GLY A 149 -7.31 -2.24 36.54
CA GLY A 149 -7.94 -3.40 37.14
C GLY A 149 -9.40 -3.63 36.72
N THR A 150 -9.92 -2.85 35.76
CA THR A 150 -11.25 -3.12 35.18
C THR A 150 -11.24 -4.51 34.54
N PRO A 151 -12.06 -5.48 35.00
CA PRO A 151 -12.07 -6.81 34.43
C PRO A 151 -12.58 -6.79 32.99
N LEU A 152 -12.01 -7.65 32.15
CA LEU A 152 -12.56 -7.93 30.83
C LEU A 152 -13.57 -9.09 30.89
N GLN A 153 -14.58 -8.99 30.04
CA GLN A 153 -15.67 -9.93 29.93
C GLN A 153 -16.05 -10.10 28.46
N ILE A 154 -16.94 -11.04 28.16
CA ILE A 154 -17.69 -11.03 26.90
C ILE A 154 -19.03 -10.34 27.10
N TRP A 155 -19.44 -9.55 26.12
CA TRP A 155 -20.74 -8.90 26.10
C TRP A 155 -21.26 -8.82 24.68
N THR A 156 -22.58 -8.74 24.52
CA THR A 156 -23.25 -8.46 23.25
C THR A 156 -22.54 -7.31 22.54
N CYS A 157 -22.17 -7.51 21.27
CA CYS A 157 -21.46 -6.50 20.51
C CYS A 157 -22.37 -5.28 20.29
N THR A 158 -22.11 -4.20 21.02
CA THR A 158 -22.87 -2.95 20.98
C THR A 158 -22.22 -1.87 20.11
N GLY A 159 -20.92 -2.05 19.79
CA GLY A 159 -20.13 -1.04 19.10
C GLY A 159 -19.63 0.10 20.01
N ALA A 160 -19.90 0.02 21.32
CA ALA A 160 -19.44 0.99 22.30
C ALA A 160 -17.91 1.01 22.44
N ALA A 161 -17.36 2.14 22.93
CA ALA A 161 -15.92 2.37 23.01
C ALA A 161 -15.17 1.33 23.86
N ASN A 162 -15.80 0.73 24.86
CA ASN A 162 -15.24 -0.32 25.71
C ASN A 162 -15.12 -1.69 25.04
N GLN A 163 -15.58 -1.83 23.80
CA GLN A 163 -15.45 -3.04 22.97
C GLN A 163 -14.51 -2.84 21.78
N LYS A 164 -13.84 -1.68 21.70
CA LYS A 164 -12.96 -1.32 20.58
C LYS A 164 -11.50 -1.48 20.96
N TRP A 165 -10.79 -2.29 20.18
CA TRP A 165 -9.44 -2.74 20.46
C TRP A 165 -8.53 -2.57 19.24
N THR A 166 -7.32 -2.08 19.48
CA THR A 166 -6.25 -2.05 18.48
C THR A 166 -5.31 -3.21 18.78
N ALA A 167 -5.37 -4.27 17.98
CA ALA A 167 -4.59 -5.49 18.16
C ALA A 167 -3.43 -5.58 17.13
N PRO A 168 -2.31 -6.24 17.46
CA PRO A 168 -1.23 -6.54 16.50
C PRO A 168 -1.73 -7.46 15.36
N SER A 169 -1.39 -7.17 14.10
CA SER A 169 -1.84 -7.94 12.94
C SER A 169 -0.69 -8.56 12.15
N ALA A 170 -0.77 -9.87 11.89
CA ALA A 170 0.15 -10.64 11.07
C ALA A 170 -0.50 -10.88 9.69
N GLY A 171 0.17 -10.47 8.62
CA GLY A 171 -0.44 -10.26 7.30
C GLY A 171 -1.27 -11.42 6.72
N GLY A 172 -2.54 -11.14 6.46
CA GLY A 172 -3.54 -11.93 5.73
C GLY A 172 -4.83 -11.11 5.70
N GLY A 173 -4.93 -10.17 4.75
CA GLY A 173 -5.85 -9.04 4.82
C GLY A 173 -7.28 -9.29 4.35
N GLU A 174 -8.22 -8.67 5.04
CA GLU A 174 -9.08 -7.63 4.47
C GLU A 174 -9.49 -6.61 5.57
N PRO A 175 -9.91 -5.39 5.19
CA PRO A 175 -9.10 -4.18 5.14
C PRO A 175 -9.00 -3.48 6.52
N GLY A 176 -7.78 -3.11 6.94
CA GLY A 176 -7.60 -1.87 7.71
C GLY A 176 -8.16 -0.70 6.90
N PRO A 177 -8.43 0.49 7.46
CA PRO A 177 -9.23 1.53 6.79
C PRO A 177 -8.58 2.01 5.49
N ALA A 178 -8.86 1.27 4.42
CA ALA A 178 -8.67 1.69 3.07
C ALA A 178 -9.80 2.68 2.84
N GLY A 179 -9.39 3.94 2.86
CA GLY A 179 -10.20 5.10 3.23
C GLY A 179 -9.31 6.34 3.44
N SER A 180 -8.02 6.15 3.75
CA SER A 180 -7.06 7.23 3.69
C SER A 180 -6.71 7.58 2.23
N MET A 181 -6.78 8.87 1.91
CA MET A 181 -6.36 9.45 0.62
C MET A 181 -4.86 9.27 0.35
N ALA A 182 -4.09 8.89 1.39
CA ALA A 182 -2.65 8.65 1.29
C ALA A 182 -2.32 7.49 0.34
N VAL A 183 -3.22 6.49 0.20
CA VAL A 183 -3.07 5.38 -0.74
C VAL A 183 -4.03 5.56 -1.91
N ALA A 184 -3.51 6.06 -3.02
CA ALA A 184 -4.28 6.35 -4.22
C ALA A 184 -3.50 5.95 -5.48
N PRO A 185 -3.41 4.65 -5.82
CA PRO A 185 -2.63 4.17 -6.95
C PRO A 185 -3.15 4.75 -8.29
N TYR A 186 -2.26 4.88 -9.26
CA TYR A 186 -2.62 5.43 -10.56
C TYR A 186 -3.55 4.50 -11.34
N LEU A 187 -4.65 5.03 -11.86
CA LEU A 187 -5.56 4.38 -12.79
C LEU A 187 -5.62 5.22 -14.06
N TYR A 188 -5.27 4.62 -15.20
CA TYR A 188 -5.19 5.35 -16.47
C TYR A 188 -6.19 4.82 -17.49
N ASN A 189 -7.15 5.64 -17.93
CA ASN A 189 -8.12 5.25 -18.96
C ASN A 189 -7.58 5.30 -20.39
N GLY A 190 -6.38 5.85 -20.62
CA GLY A 190 -5.85 6.06 -21.98
C GLY A 190 -5.32 4.78 -22.64
N TRP A 191 -4.80 3.81 -21.87
CA TRP A 191 -4.30 2.53 -22.37
C TRP A 191 -4.21 1.46 -21.28
N GLY A 192 -3.73 0.25 -21.62
CA GLY A 192 -3.31 -0.73 -20.62
C GLY A 192 -4.40 -1.61 -20.04
N SER A 193 -5.54 -1.75 -20.72
CA SER A 193 -6.69 -2.50 -20.21
C SER A 193 -7.09 -2.07 -18.79
N PRO A 194 -7.49 -0.79 -18.61
CA PRO A 194 -7.84 -0.23 -17.31
C PRO A 194 -8.90 -1.10 -16.64
N PRO A 195 -8.67 -1.57 -15.41
CA PRO A 195 -9.67 -2.38 -14.72
C PRO A 195 -10.84 -1.52 -14.29
N ASN A 196 -11.98 -2.17 -14.06
CA ASN A 196 -13.09 -1.52 -13.38
C ASN A 196 -12.64 -1.17 -11.94
N PRO A 197 -12.71 0.11 -11.51
CA PRO A 197 -12.20 0.52 -10.21
C PRO A 197 -12.91 -0.19 -9.06
N THR A 198 -14.23 -0.46 -9.16
CA THR A 198 -14.97 -1.19 -8.12
C THR A 198 -14.44 -2.61 -7.93
N THR A 199 -13.94 -3.27 -8.99
CA THR A 199 -13.30 -4.58 -8.85
C THR A 199 -12.06 -4.50 -7.98
N VAL A 200 -11.23 -3.47 -8.19
CA VAL A 200 -10.00 -3.25 -7.42
C VAL A 200 -10.32 -2.84 -5.98
N MET A 201 -11.28 -1.92 -5.80
CA MET A 201 -11.75 -1.49 -4.47
C MET A 201 -12.28 -2.68 -3.66
N ASN A 202 -13.09 -3.54 -4.28
CA ASN A 202 -13.63 -4.72 -3.60
C ASN A 202 -12.53 -5.74 -3.28
N ALA A 203 -11.54 -5.90 -4.15
CA ALA A 203 -10.50 -6.89 -3.95
C ALA A 203 -9.44 -6.47 -2.92
N THR A 204 -9.25 -5.17 -2.69
CA THR A 204 -8.09 -4.65 -1.94
C THR A 204 -8.47 -3.69 -0.81
N GLY A 205 -9.70 -3.20 -0.79
CA GLY A 205 -10.19 -2.19 0.13
C GLY A 205 -9.95 -0.75 -0.32
N VAL A 206 -8.99 -0.47 -1.22
CA VAL A 206 -8.63 0.93 -1.58
C VAL A 206 -9.85 1.75 -1.97
N LYS A 207 -9.88 3.02 -1.57
CA LYS A 207 -11.02 3.94 -1.82
C LYS A 207 -10.65 5.14 -2.67
N TRP A 208 -9.37 5.33 -2.96
CA TRP A 208 -8.88 6.46 -3.73
C TRP A 208 -8.09 5.97 -4.93
N PHE A 209 -8.21 6.67 -6.05
CA PHE A 209 -7.38 6.47 -7.23
C PHE A 209 -6.83 7.80 -7.70
N THR A 210 -5.58 7.78 -8.15
CA THR A 210 -5.01 8.91 -8.89
C THR A 210 -5.34 8.72 -10.36
N LEU A 211 -6.15 9.60 -10.95
CA LEU A 211 -6.57 9.47 -12.35
C LEU A 211 -5.58 10.20 -13.26
N ALA A 212 -4.96 9.46 -14.16
CA ALA A 212 -4.03 9.96 -15.16
C ALA A 212 -4.74 10.22 -16.50
N PHE A 213 -4.37 11.20 -17.31
CA PHE A 213 -3.76 12.47 -16.91
C PHE A 213 -4.65 13.60 -17.45
N VAL A 214 -4.66 14.72 -16.75
CA VAL A 214 -5.19 15.97 -17.29
C VAL A 214 -4.05 16.70 -18.01
N LEU A 215 -4.27 17.01 -19.28
CA LEU A 215 -3.32 17.68 -20.15
C LEU A 215 -3.98 18.88 -20.86
N SER A 216 -3.14 19.67 -21.53
CA SER A 216 -3.53 20.73 -22.45
C SER A 216 -4.03 20.16 -23.76
N ASN A 217 -5.10 20.75 -24.30
CA ASN A 217 -5.61 20.44 -25.64
C ASN A 217 -4.91 21.23 -26.76
N GLY A 218 -3.72 21.77 -26.50
CA GLY A 218 -2.99 22.68 -27.39
C GLY A 218 -2.92 24.13 -26.87
N TYR A 219 -3.65 24.45 -25.80
CA TYR A 219 -3.51 25.69 -25.03
C TYR A 219 -3.84 25.45 -23.54
N CYS A 220 -3.98 26.52 -22.73
CA CYS A 220 -4.34 26.45 -21.32
C CYS A 220 -5.80 26.03 -21.06
N ASN A 221 -6.24 24.94 -21.66
CA ASN A 221 -7.57 24.35 -21.44
C ASN A 221 -7.43 22.86 -21.11
N PRO A 222 -7.81 22.44 -19.89
CA PRO A 222 -7.63 21.07 -19.43
C PRO A 222 -8.59 20.10 -20.13
N GLN A 223 -8.03 18.99 -20.59
CA GLN A 223 -8.74 17.81 -21.09
C GLN A 223 -8.04 16.54 -20.59
N TRP A 224 -8.78 15.44 -20.47
CA TRP A 224 -8.16 14.16 -20.19
C TRP A 224 -7.33 13.75 -21.39
N ASP A 225 -6.04 13.49 -21.18
CA ASP A 225 -5.08 13.12 -22.24
C ASP A 225 -5.06 14.10 -23.43
N GLY A 226 -5.38 15.37 -23.16
CA GLY A 226 -5.35 16.48 -24.12
C GLY A 226 -6.40 16.40 -25.24
N SER A 227 -7.29 15.40 -25.19
CA SER A 227 -8.25 15.14 -26.27
C SER A 227 -9.59 14.61 -25.78
N ARG A 228 -9.61 13.81 -24.70
CA ARG A 228 -10.85 13.32 -24.09
C ARG A 228 -11.51 14.45 -23.28
N PRO A 229 -12.84 14.60 -23.38
CA PRO A 229 -13.53 15.75 -22.80
C PRO A 229 -13.44 15.73 -21.28
N LEU A 230 -13.28 16.91 -20.67
CA LEU A 230 -13.23 17.06 -19.21
C LEU A 230 -14.51 16.55 -18.53
N THR A 231 -15.68 16.65 -19.17
CA THR A 231 -16.94 16.07 -18.66
C THR A 231 -17.66 15.31 -19.77
N GLY A 232 -18.53 14.37 -19.41
CA GLY A 232 -19.30 13.52 -20.31
C GLY A 232 -18.56 12.30 -20.86
N GLY A 233 -17.24 12.20 -20.66
CA GLY A 233 -16.40 11.11 -21.15
C GLY A 233 -16.17 9.96 -20.18
N VAL A 234 -15.37 8.99 -20.63
CA VAL A 234 -14.96 7.80 -19.86
C VAL A 234 -14.35 8.17 -18.51
N ASP A 235 -13.55 9.23 -18.44
CA ASP A 235 -12.90 9.64 -17.20
C ASP A 235 -13.92 10.11 -16.14
N GLN A 236 -14.97 10.86 -16.54
CA GLN A 236 -16.06 11.19 -15.62
C GLN A 236 -16.88 9.96 -15.21
N GLN A 237 -17.07 8.98 -16.11
CA GLN A 237 -17.71 7.72 -15.75
C GLN A 237 -16.89 6.94 -14.71
N THR A 238 -15.56 6.94 -14.82
CA THR A 238 -14.65 6.37 -13.81
C THR A 238 -14.78 7.11 -12.48
N VAL A 239 -14.81 8.46 -12.47
CA VAL A 239 -15.06 9.25 -11.25
C VAL A 239 -16.38 8.87 -10.60
N ASN A 240 -17.47 8.78 -11.38
CA ASN A 240 -18.79 8.42 -10.88
C ASN A 240 -18.81 6.98 -10.33
N THR A 241 -18.10 6.05 -10.97
CA THR A 241 -18.00 4.66 -10.54
C THR A 241 -17.29 4.54 -9.18
N VAL A 242 -16.14 5.23 -9.02
CA VAL A 242 -15.40 5.27 -7.76
C VAL A 242 -16.25 5.85 -6.63
N ARG A 243 -16.92 6.99 -6.90
CA ARG A 243 -17.79 7.65 -5.91
C ARG A 243 -19.03 6.84 -5.56
N GLY A 244 -19.64 6.19 -6.55
CA GLY A 244 -20.76 5.28 -6.34
C GLY A 244 -20.40 4.08 -5.45
N ALA A 245 -19.12 3.68 -5.42
CA ALA A 245 -18.58 2.64 -4.55
C ALA A 245 -18.03 3.18 -3.21
N GLY A 246 -18.33 4.43 -2.86
CA GLY A 246 -17.92 5.06 -1.60
C GLY A 246 -16.46 5.53 -1.55
N GLY A 247 -15.83 5.67 -2.71
CA GLY A 247 -14.48 6.22 -2.87
C GLY A 247 -14.47 7.66 -3.38
N ASP A 248 -13.28 8.15 -3.73
CA ASP A 248 -13.11 9.44 -4.41
C ASP A 248 -11.79 9.44 -5.23
N VAL A 249 -11.49 10.51 -5.95
CA VAL A 249 -10.39 10.54 -6.93
C VAL A 249 -9.43 11.71 -6.72
N ILE A 250 -8.22 11.55 -7.28
CA ILE A 250 -7.18 12.57 -7.37
C ILE A 250 -6.76 12.71 -8.84
N PRO A 251 -7.32 13.65 -9.61
CA PRO A 251 -6.82 13.94 -10.94
C PRO A 251 -5.35 14.36 -10.88
N SER A 252 -4.51 13.70 -11.69
CA SER A 252 -3.11 14.04 -11.89
C SER A 252 -2.93 14.83 -13.18
N PHE A 253 -2.23 15.96 -13.10
CA PHE A 253 -1.91 16.85 -14.20
C PHE A 253 -0.49 16.56 -14.69
N GLY A 254 -0.29 16.52 -16.01
CA GLY A 254 1.04 16.30 -16.59
C GLY A 254 1.33 14.83 -16.91
N GLY A 255 2.42 14.29 -16.37
CA GLY A 255 3.00 13.00 -16.74
C GLY A 255 4.05 13.09 -17.86
N TRP A 256 4.63 11.95 -18.22
CA TRP A 256 5.75 11.85 -19.15
C TRP A 256 5.43 12.44 -20.54
N SER A 257 4.24 12.11 -21.07
CA SER A 257 3.83 12.39 -22.45
C SER A 257 2.73 13.44 -22.58
N GLY A 258 2.61 13.99 -23.79
CA GLY A 258 1.56 14.94 -24.15
C GLY A 258 1.83 16.39 -23.74
N ASN A 259 0.87 17.27 -24.03
CA ASN A 259 1.02 18.71 -23.81
C ASN A 259 0.70 19.05 -22.35
N LYS A 260 1.72 19.41 -21.57
CA LYS A 260 1.57 19.80 -20.16
C LYS A 260 0.88 21.16 -20.05
N LEU A 261 -0.05 21.31 -19.10
CA LEU A 261 -0.69 22.62 -18.83
C LEU A 261 0.36 23.60 -18.28
N GLU A 262 1.25 23.09 -17.44
CA GLU A 262 2.40 23.75 -16.83
C GLU A 262 3.25 24.43 -17.90
N SER A 263 3.40 23.81 -19.08
CA SER A 263 4.13 24.34 -20.22
C SER A 263 3.27 25.18 -21.16
N SER A 264 1.98 24.84 -21.34
CA SER A 264 1.09 25.44 -22.33
C SER A 264 0.46 26.77 -21.91
N CYS A 265 0.23 26.97 -20.61
CA CYS A 265 -0.35 28.21 -20.09
C CYS A 265 0.64 29.37 -20.16
N GLY A 266 0.17 30.58 -20.49
CA GLY A 266 1.04 31.76 -20.62
C GLY A 266 1.49 32.34 -19.29
N SER A 267 0.70 32.17 -18.23
CA SER A 267 0.95 32.75 -16.90
C SER A 267 0.55 31.83 -15.75
N ALA A 268 0.98 32.16 -14.53
CA ALA A 268 0.56 31.44 -13.32
C ALA A 268 -0.95 31.57 -13.05
N GLY A 269 -1.55 32.73 -13.38
CA GLY A 269 -2.98 32.94 -13.25
C GLY A 269 -3.80 32.07 -14.21
N GLU A 270 -3.36 31.95 -15.46
CA GLU A 270 -3.98 31.03 -16.43
C GLU A 270 -3.85 29.57 -15.97
N LEU A 271 -2.67 29.16 -15.50
CA LEU A 271 -2.45 27.80 -15.01
C LEU A 271 -3.32 27.49 -13.78
N ALA A 272 -3.42 28.42 -12.83
CA ALA A 272 -4.31 28.28 -11.67
C ALA A 272 -5.78 28.15 -12.09
N ALA A 273 -6.22 28.93 -13.09
CA ALA A 273 -7.57 28.83 -13.62
C ALA A 273 -7.84 27.48 -14.31
N ALA A 274 -6.85 26.93 -15.03
CA ALA A 274 -6.95 25.60 -15.62
C ALA A 274 -7.09 24.50 -14.55
N TYR A 275 -6.26 24.53 -13.49
CA TYR A 275 -6.41 23.61 -12.36
C TYR A 275 -7.77 23.77 -11.68
N GLN A 276 -8.20 25.01 -11.42
CA GLN A 276 -9.50 25.31 -10.80
C GLN A 276 -10.67 24.77 -11.61
N LYS A 277 -10.59 24.81 -12.95
CA LYS A 277 -11.64 24.26 -13.82
C LYS A 277 -11.88 22.78 -13.56
N VAL A 278 -10.82 22.00 -13.37
CA VAL A 278 -10.93 20.56 -13.05
C VAL A 278 -11.40 20.34 -11.60
N ILE A 279 -10.88 21.13 -10.65
CA ILE A 279 -11.34 21.11 -9.26
C ILE A 279 -12.84 21.34 -9.17
N ASN A 280 -13.35 22.35 -9.87
CA ASN A 280 -14.78 22.68 -9.89
C ASN A 280 -15.61 21.63 -10.61
N ALA A 281 -15.12 21.09 -11.73
CA ALA A 281 -15.85 20.09 -12.51
C ALA A 281 -16.19 18.84 -11.69
N TYR A 282 -15.35 18.50 -10.71
CA TYR A 282 -15.51 17.30 -9.91
C TYR A 282 -15.67 17.55 -8.41
N GLY A 283 -15.57 18.78 -7.91
CA GLY A 283 -15.57 19.05 -6.46
C GLY A 283 -14.43 18.32 -5.75
N LEU A 284 -13.21 18.49 -6.25
CA LEU A 284 -12.05 17.73 -5.79
C LEU A 284 -11.59 18.11 -4.39
N LYS A 285 -11.14 17.11 -3.64
CA LYS A 285 -10.47 17.28 -2.34
C LYS A 285 -8.95 17.24 -2.46
N ALA A 286 -8.43 16.78 -3.59
CA ALA A 286 -7.02 16.67 -3.85
C ALA A 286 -6.70 16.75 -5.34
N ILE A 287 -5.50 17.23 -5.64
CA ILE A 287 -4.89 17.20 -6.97
C ILE A 287 -3.43 16.74 -6.88
N ASP A 288 -2.93 16.16 -7.95
CA ASP A 288 -1.53 15.76 -8.10
C ASP A 288 -0.94 16.46 -9.33
N ILE A 289 0.24 17.06 -9.20
CA ILE A 289 0.96 17.67 -10.32
C ILE A 289 2.16 16.78 -10.63
N ASP A 290 2.01 15.93 -11.64
CA ASP A 290 3.07 15.06 -12.15
C ASP A 290 3.91 15.83 -13.18
N ILE A 291 4.95 16.51 -12.69
CA ILE A 291 5.76 17.43 -13.49
C ILE A 291 7.05 16.75 -13.94
N GLU A 292 7.13 16.46 -15.25
CA GLU A 292 8.21 15.67 -15.84
C GLU A 292 8.84 16.29 -17.09
N ALA A 293 10.05 15.83 -17.39
CA ALA A 293 10.85 16.19 -18.58
C ALA A 293 10.98 17.71 -18.73
N ALA A 294 10.79 18.25 -19.95
CA ALA A 294 10.97 19.68 -20.24
C ALA A 294 10.15 20.64 -19.35
N ALA A 295 9.03 20.19 -18.77
CA ALA A 295 8.29 21.01 -17.80
C ALA A 295 9.03 21.10 -16.46
N TYR A 296 9.61 19.99 -16.00
CA TYR A 296 10.44 19.96 -14.80
C TYR A 296 11.76 20.73 -15.01
N ASP A 297 12.42 20.54 -16.15
CA ASP A 297 13.75 21.12 -16.42
C ASP A 297 13.73 22.64 -16.61
N SER A 298 12.56 23.25 -16.84
CA SER A 298 12.42 24.68 -17.09
C SER A 298 12.19 25.47 -15.81
N PRO A 299 13.14 26.34 -15.36
CA PRO A 299 12.97 27.14 -14.14
C PRO A 299 11.77 28.10 -14.19
N THR A 300 11.38 28.50 -15.41
CA THR A 300 10.20 29.34 -15.66
C THR A 300 8.93 28.55 -15.44
N VAL A 301 8.85 27.32 -15.95
CA VAL A 301 7.69 26.44 -15.76
C VAL A 301 7.56 26.04 -14.29
N GLN A 302 8.67 25.71 -13.63
CA GLN A 302 8.67 25.46 -12.18
C GLN A 302 8.09 26.65 -11.40
N GLN A 303 8.54 27.88 -11.67
CA GLN A 303 8.05 29.08 -10.97
C GLN A 303 6.57 29.32 -11.22
N ARG A 304 6.16 29.22 -12.49
CA ARG A 304 4.76 29.35 -12.90
C ARG A 304 3.86 28.34 -12.17
N THR A 305 4.33 27.10 -12.03
CA THR A 305 3.62 26.03 -11.34
C THR A 305 3.48 26.32 -9.86
N VAL A 306 4.57 26.75 -9.20
CA VAL A 306 4.56 27.16 -7.79
C VAL A 306 3.58 28.30 -7.54
N ASP A 307 3.62 29.35 -8.35
CA ASP A 307 2.76 30.53 -8.17
C ASP A 307 1.28 30.22 -8.46
N ALA A 308 1.01 29.34 -9.43
CA ALA A 308 -0.33 28.84 -9.70
C ALA A 308 -0.89 28.04 -8.52
N LEU A 309 -0.09 27.13 -7.93
CA LEU A 309 -0.51 26.31 -6.80
C LEU A 309 -0.76 27.11 -5.53
N LYS A 310 -0.01 28.21 -5.30
CA LYS A 310 -0.34 29.16 -4.22
C LYS A 310 -1.75 29.73 -4.37
N THR A 311 -2.10 30.13 -5.60
CA THR A 311 -3.44 30.63 -5.91
C THR A 311 -4.50 29.55 -5.71
N VAL A 312 -4.25 28.32 -6.19
CA VAL A 312 -5.16 27.18 -5.99
C VAL A 312 -5.40 26.89 -4.50
N LYS A 313 -4.35 26.82 -3.67
CA LYS A 313 -4.51 26.57 -2.23
C LYS A 313 -5.24 27.71 -1.52
N ALA A 314 -4.99 28.96 -1.91
CA ALA A 314 -5.72 30.11 -1.37
C ALA A 314 -7.22 30.07 -1.71
N ASN A 315 -7.57 29.65 -2.93
CA ASN A 315 -8.95 29.59 -3.40
C ASN A 315 -9.73 28.37 -2.88
N ASN A 316 -9.04 27.31 -2.45
CA ASN A 316 -9.67 26.06 -2.02
C ASN A 316 -9.14 25.63 -0.64
N PRO A 317 -9.60 26.26 0.45
CA PRO A 317 -9.20 25.86 1.80
C PRO A 317 -9.46 24.35 2.02
N GLY A 318 -8.43 23.62 2.42
CA GLY A 318 -8.51 22.18 2.69
C GLY A 318 -8.20 21.28 1.49
N ILE A 319 -7.98 21.82 0.28
CA ILE A 319 -7.51 21.00 -0.85
C ILE A 319 -6.12 20.45 -0.56
N LYS A 320 -5.94 19.15 -0.81
CA LYS A 320 -4.64 18.49 -0.76
C LYS A 320 -3.91 18.68 -2.10
N VAL A 321 -2.65 19.08 -2.02
CA VAL A 321 -1.81 19.23 -3.22
C VAL A 321 -0.62 18.29 -3.11
N TYR A 322 -0.47 17.43 -4.11
CA TYR A 322 0.69 16.58 -4.31
C TYR A 322 1.48 17.07 -5.52
N ILE A 323 2.80 16.99 -5.44
CA ILE A 323 3.70 17.24 -6.58
C ILE A 323 4.53 15.98 -6.77
N THR A 324 4.35 15.32 -7.91
CA THR A 324 5.02 14.09 -8.30
C THR A 324 6.08 14.39 -9.36
N PHE A 325 7.29 13.83 -9.20
CA PHE A 325 8.42 14.10 -10.11
C PHE A 325 9.49 13.00 -10.01
N GLY A 326 10.35 12.94 -11.02
CA GLY A 326 11.46 11.98 -11.09
C GLY A 326 12.51 12.18 -9.98
N THR A 327 13.30 11.14 -9.71
CA THR A 327 14.38 11.18 -8.72
C THR A 327 15.58 10.35 -9.17
N GLY A 328 16.77 10.70 -8.68
CA GLY A 328 17.90 9.78 -8.69
C GLY A 328 17.83 8.77 -7.54
N GLN A 329 18.76 7.81 -7.54
CA GLN A 329 18.87 6.78 -6.47
C GLN A 329 19.16 7.35 -5.08
N ASN A 330 19.65 8.59 -5.00
CA ASN A 330 19.99 9.28 -3.75
C ASN A 330 19.03 10.44 -3.43
N GLY A 331 17.88 10.49 -4.09
CA GLY A 331 16.91 11.58 -3.99
C GLY A 331 16.91 12.50 -5.21
N PRO A 332 15.95 13.44 -5.24
CA PRO A 332 15.84 14.39 -6.33
C PRO A 332 16.83 15.54 -6.17
N ASP A 333 16.98 16.34 -7.22
CA ASP A 333 17.57 17.67 -7.06
C ASP A 333 16.67 18.57 -6.19
N SER A 334 17.17 19.77 -5.87
CA SER A 334 16.47 20.69 -4.97
C SER A 334 15.73 21.83 -5.67
N SER A 335 15.78 21.94 -7.00
CA SER A 335 15.37 23.13 -7.76
C SER A 335 13.91 23.52 -7.50
N LEU A 336 12.98 22.59 -7.74
CA LEU A 336 11.55 22.83 -7.57
C LEU A 336 11.16 23.02 -6.10
N ILE A 337 11.69 22.18 -5.20
CA ILE A 337 11.37 22.22 -3.76
C ILE A 337 11.85 23.54 -3.14
N SER A 338 13.07 23.97 -3.46
CA SER A 338 13.65 25.20 -2.92
C SER A 338 12.92 26.43 -3.45
N LYS A 339 12.49 26.39 -4.71
CA LYS A 339 11.70 27.46 -5.33
C LYS A 339 10.31 27.58 -4.70
N ALA A 340 9.66 26.44 -4.40
CA ALA A 340 8.40 26.41 -3.66
C ALA A 340 8.55 26.99 -2.25
N ALA A 341 9.59 26.56 -1.52
CA ALA A 341 9.88 27.04 -0.17
C ALA A 341 10.16 28.55 -0.16
N ALA A 342 11.01 29.04 -1.06
CA ALA A 342 11.32 30.47 -1.21
C ALA A 342 10.08 31.31 -1.59
N SER A 343 9.13 30.71 -2.32
CA SER A 343 7.86 31.35 -2.67
C SER A 343 6.80 31.24 -1.56
N GLY A 344 7.07 30.50 -0.48
CA GLY A 344 6.13 30.26 0.62
C GLY A 344 5.01 29.26 0.30
N LEU A 345 5.16 28.46 -0.76
CA LEU A 345 4.22 27.37 -1.06
C LEU A 345 4.55 26.16 -0.17
N THR A 346 3.56 25.66 0.59
CA THR A 346 3.63 24.33 1.18
C THR A 346 2.65 23.37 0.49
N VAL A 347 3.08 22.13 0.30
CA VAL A 347 2.28 21.06 -0.29
C VAL A 347 2.09 19.93 0.70
N ASP A 348 1.06 19.13 0.47
CA ASP A 348 0.71 18.03 1.36
C ASP A 348 1.63 16.82 1.15
N SER A 349 2.20 16.66 -0.05
CA SER A 349 3.32 15.74 -0.29
C SER A 349 4.18 16.18 -1.47
N TRP A 350 5.49 16.15 -1.28
CA TRP A 350 6.48 15.99 -2.35
C TRP A 350 6.64 14.50 -2.62
N THR A 351 6.29 14.04 -3.80
CA THR A 351 6.26 12.62 -4.15
C THR A 351 7.30 12.32 -5.21
N ILE A 352 8.21 11.39 -4.93
CA ILE A 352 9.20 10.94 -5.91
C ILE A 352 8.71 9.74 -6.69
N MET A 353 9.22 9.59 -7.91
CA MET A 353 9.10 8.39 -8.76
C MET A 353 10.42 7.60 -8.78
N PRO A 354 10.67 6.71 -7.79
CA PRO A 354 11.94 6.00 -7.64
C PRO A 354 12.01 4.76 -8.53
N PHE A 355 11.93 4.98 -9.83
CA PHE A 355 12.08 3.99 -10.88
C PHE A 355 12.65 4.67 -12.12
N ASN A 356 13.05 3.88 -13.12
CA ASN A 356 13.73 4.34 -14.32
C ASN A 356 15.04 5.11 -14.05
N PHE A 357 15.74 4.82 -12.95
CA PHE A 357 17.04 5.42 -12.63
C PHE A 357 18.24 4.65 -13.20
N GLY A 358 18.03 3.54 -13.91
CA GLY A 358 19.07 2.71 -14.52
C GLY A 358 19.67 1.68 -13.56
N GLY A 359 18.91 1.21 -12.57
CA GLY A 359 19.38 0.27 -11.55
C GLY A 359 18.98 -1.18 -11.80
N ALA A 360 18.93 -1.61 -13.07
CA ALA A 360 18.59 -2.99 -13.42
C ALA A 360 19.48 -3.99 -12.66
N GLY A 361 18.85 -5.03 -12.09
CA GLY A 361 19.52 -6.05 -11.27
C GLY A 361 19.80 -5.64 -9.81
N GLN A 362 19.45 -4.42 -9.39
CA GLN A 362 19.57 -3.99 -7.99
C GLN A 362 18.26 -4.21 -7.21
N ASN A 363 18.35 -4.15 -5.88
CA ASN A 363 17.16 -4.24 -5.02
C ASN A 363 16.37 -2.91 -5.05
N MET A 364 15.24 -2.91 -5.75
CA MET A 364 14.45 -1.72 -5.99
C MET A 364 13.76 -1.18 -4.73
N GLY A 365 13.41 -2.04 -3.78
CA GLY A 365 12.87 -1.62 -2.48
C GLY A 365 13.88 -0.79 -1.68
N GLN A 366 15.13 -1.24 -1.61
CA GLN A 366 16.20 -0.52 -0.92
C GLN A 366 16.61 0.77 -1.65
N LEU A 367 16.66 0.75 -2.98
CA LEU A 367 16.90 1.97 -3.76
C LEU A 367 15.78 3.00 -3.60
N THR A 368 14.53 2.54 -3.53
CA THR A 368 13.38 3.40 -3.22
C THR A 368 13.52 4.06 -1.85
N VAL A 369 13.84 3.28 -0.81
CA VAL A 369 14.07 3.82 0.54
C VAL A 369 15.21 4.84 0.54
N ARG A 370 16.31 4.56 -0.15
CA ARG A 370 17.45 5.50 -0.28
C ARG A 370 17.04 6.80 -0.96
N ALA A 371 16.30 6.73 -2.06
CA ALA A 371 15.80 7.90 -2.75
C ALA A 371 14.85 8.72 -1.87
N ALA A 372 13.99 8.06 -1.09
CA ALA A 372 13.08 8.70 -0.16
C ALA A 372 13.81 9.43 0.99
N GLU A 373 14.91 8.88 1.51
CA GLU A 373 15.78 9.58 2.47
C GLU A 373 16.39 10.84 1.86
N GLY A 374 16.84 10.76 0.61
CA GLY A 374 17.33 11.91 -0.14
C GLY A 374 16.27 13.01 -0.29
N LEU A 375 15.06 12.63 -0.71
CA LEU A 375 13.92 13.54 -0.77
C LEU A 375 13.64 14.19 0.59
N LYS A 376 13.59 13.40 1.66
CA LYS A 376 13.36 13.92 3.01
C LYS A 376 14.40 14.98 3.37
N ASN A 377 15.67 14.74 3.07
CA ASN A 377 16.74 15.72 3.34
C ASN A 377 16.55 17.00 2.52
N THR A 378 16.15 16.89 1.26
CA THR A 378 15.85 18.06 0.42
C THR A 378 14.69 18.89 0.98
N VAL A 379 13.58 18.24 1.38
CA VAL A 379 12.43 18.91 2.01
C VAL A 379 12.82 19.54 3.35
N LYS A 380 13.53 18.79 4.20
CA LYS A 380 14.04 19.28 5.48
C LYS A 380 14.82 20.57 5.33
N ASN A 381 15.79 20.58 4.41
CA ASN A 381 16.68 21.71 4.20
C ASN A 381 15.95 22.92 3.61
N ALA A 382 15.01 22.69 2.68
CA ALA A 382 14.27 23.78 2.04
C ALA A 382 13.32 24.50 3.01
N TYR A 383 12.67 23.77 3.92
CA TYR A 383 11.65 24.32 4.82
C TYR A 383 12.10 24.50 6.28
N GLY A 384 13.33 24.10 6.63
CA GLY A 384 13.82 24.15 8.01
C GLY A 384 13.07 23.21 8.96
N TYR A 385 12.52 22.11 8.44
CA TYR A 385 11.71 21.15 9.21
C TYR A 385 12.57 20.24 10.10
N SER A 386 11.93 19.62 11.10
CA SER A 386 12.48 18.42 11.74
C SER A 386 12.45 17.23 10.76
N ASP A 387 13.17 16.15 11.07
CA ASP A 387 13.13 14.94 10.23
C ASP A 387 11.70 14.37 10.14
N ASP A 388 11.00 14.31 11.26
CA ASP A 388 9.62 13.82 11.38
C ASP A 388 8.63 14.68 10.59
N GLN A 389 8.76 16.00 10.66
CA GLN A 389 7.97 16.91 9.81
C GLN A 389 8.27 16.69 8.33
N ALA A 390 9.53 16.56 7.96
CA ALA A 390 9.91 16.34 6.57
C ALA A 390 9.34 15.02 6.03
N TYR A 391 9.40 13.91 6.78
CA TYR A 391 8.75 12.65 6.37
C TYR A 391 7.24 12.80 6.14
N ARG A 392 6.54 13.53 7.01
CA ARG A 392 5.10 13.82 6.84
C ARG A 392 4.77 14.76 5.68
N HIS A 393 5.77 15.23 4.95
CA HIS A 393 5.62 16.00 3.71
C HIS A 393 6.23 15.27 2.49
N THR A 394 6.64 14.01 2.64
CA THR A 394 7.17 13.21 1.53
C THR A 394 6.26 12.06 1.16
N GLY A 395 6.42 11.58 -0.06
CA GLY A 395 5.65 10.48 -0.62
C GLY A 395 6.42 9.69 -1.66
N ILE A 396 5.91 8.51 -1.97
CA ILE A 396 6.51 7.60 -2.95
C ILE A 396 5.44 7.22 -3.96
N SER A 397 5.74 7.40 -5.25
CA SER A 397 5.02 6.85 -6.39
C SER A 397 5.91 5.82 -7.06
N SER A 398 5.86 4.54 -6.67
CA SER A 398 6.72 3.51 -7.28
C SER A 398 6.19 3.08 -8.66
N MET A 399 6.84 2.12 -9.31
CA MET A 399 6.32 1.44 -10.52
C MET A 399 6.32 -0.06 -10.26
N ASN A 400 5.18 -0.74 -10.41
CA ASN A 400 5.06 -2.16 -10.07
C ASN A 400 5.61 -3.07 -11.18
N GLY A 401 6.41 -4.08 -10.86
CA GLY A 401 6.93 -5.00 -11.88
C GLY A 401 8.10 -4.46 -12.68
N ILE A 402 8.15 -4.79 -13.98
CA ILE A 402 9.24 -4.40 -14.88
C ILE A 402 9.08 -2.94 -15.30
N THR A 403 10.12 -2.14 -15.11
CA THR A 403 10.13 -0.71 -15.49
C THR A 403 10.61 -0.52 -16.93
N ASP A 404 10.51 0.70 -17.46
CA ASP A 404 10.94 1.02 -18.83
C ASP A 404 12.46 0.83 -19.02
N ASN A 405 13.22 0.96 -17.93
CA ASN A 405 14.67 0.70 -17.89
C ASN A 405 15.02 -0.72 -17.46
N ASN A 406 14.07 -1.66 -17.57
CA ASN A 406 14.25 -3.08 -17.27
C ASN A 406 14.67 -3.36 -15.81
N GLU A 407 14.28 -2.48 -14.88
CA GLU A 407 14.39 -2.75 -13.44
C GLU A 407 13.23 -3.66 -13.01
N THR A 408 13.44 -4.51 -12.02
CA THR A 408 12.42 -5.44 -11.52
C THR A 408 11.97 -5.01 -10.13
N VAL A 409 10.75 -4.48 -10.03
CA VAL A 409 10.12 -4.09 -8.76
C VAL A 409 9.11 -5.15 -8.35
N THR A 410 9.41 -5.91 -7.32
CA THR A 410 8.60 -7.04 -6.88
C THR A 410 7.58 -6.67 -5.80
N VAL A 411 6.64 -7.58 -5.52
CA VAL A 411 5.73 -7.44 -4.36
C VAL A 411 6.51 -7.37 -3.04
N ALA A 412 7.68 -8.02 -2.94
CA ALA A 412 8.54 -7.93 -1.77
C ALA A 412 9.13 -6.52 -1.59
N ASP A 413 9.53 -5.87 -2.70
CA ASP A 413 9.99 -4.49 -2.68
C ASP A 413 8.87 -3.54 -2.19
N PHE A 414 7.63 -3.75 -2.63
CA PHE A 414 6.48 -2.99 -2.13
C PHE A 414 6.25 -3.20 -0.63
N ARG A 415 6.51 -4.41 -0.08
CA ARG A 415 6.45 -4.63 1.38
C ARG A 415 7.56 -3.88 2.12
N THR A 416 8.77 -3.80 1.54
CA THR A 416 9.85 -2.97 2.08
C THR A 416 9.45 -1.49 2.08
N ILE A 417 8.89 -0.99 0.98
CA ILE A 417 8.44 0.39 0.85
C ILE A 417 7.31 0.69 1.86
N LEU A 418 6.33 -0.22 2.00
CA LEU A 418 5.26 -0.10 2.99
C LEU A 418 5.82 0.00 4.41
N GLY A 419 6.72 -0.90 4.79
CA GLY A 419 7.30 -0.92 6.15
C GLY A 419 8.04 0.38 6.45
N TYR A 420 8.80 0.91 5.48
CA TYR A 420 9.41 2.23 5.59
C TYR A 420 8.37 3.34 5.74
N ALA A 421 7.33 3.33 4.89
CA ALA A 421 6.29 4.35 4.91
C ALA A 421 5.53 4.38 6.24
N GLN A 422 5.17 3.23 6.79
CA GLN A 422 4.53 3.08 8.10
C GLN A 422 5.44 3.57 9.23
N GLN A 423 6.72 3.21 9.20
CA GLN A 423 7.67 3.64 10.23
C GLN A 423 7.89 5.16 10.23
N ARG A 424 7.78 5.81 9.06
CA ARG A 424 8.09 7.23 8.87
C ARG A 424 6.86 8.13 8.75
N HIS A 425 5.67 7.56 8.73
CA HIS A 425 4.40 8.29 8.57
C HIS A 425 4.37 9.18 7.31
N LEU A 426 4.72 8.62 6.16
CA LEU A 426 4.75 9.36 4.89
C LEU A 426 3.38 9.92 4.51
N ALA A 427 3.34 11.08 3.86
CA ALA A 427 2.07 11.69 3.46
C ALA A 427 1.31 10.92 2.37
N ARG A 428 2.04 10.18 1.52
CA ARG A 428 1.49 9.56 0.32
C ARG A 428 2.27 8.32 -0.09
N LEU A 429 1.52 7.28 -0.47
CA LEU A 429 2.03 6.04 -1.02
C LEU A 429 1.18 5.63 -2.22
N THR A 430 1.73 5.74 -3.41
CA THR A 430 1.06 5.44 -4.68
C THR A 430 2.02 4.70 -5.62
N PHE A 431 1.54 4.30 -6.79
CA PHE A 431 2.39 3.70 -7.81
C PHE A 431 1.74 3.74 -9.20
N TRP A 432 2.60 3.64 -10.21
CA TRP A 432 2.27 3.36 -11.59
C TRP A 432 2.33 1.85 -11.88
N SER A 433 1.24 1.14 -12.12
CA SER A 433 -0.16 1.55 -12.03
C SER A 433 -1.08 0.35 -11.80
N VAL A 434 -2.34 0.61 -11.41
CA VAL A 434 -3.37 -0.42 -11.24
C VAL A 434 -3.63 -1.17 -12.56
N ASN A 435 -3.47 -0.51 -13.71
CA ASN A 435 -3.57 -1.15 -15.02
C ASN A 435 -2.64 -2.37 -15.12
N ARG A 436 -1.46 -2.28 -14.51
CA ARG A 436 -0.39 -3.29 -14.57
C ARG A 436 -0.46 -4.32 -13.46
N ASP A 437 -1.31 -4.13 -12.45
CA ASP A 437 -1.31 -4.94 -11.22
C ASP A 437 -2.00 -6.30 -11.39
N ARG A 438 -1.47 -7.13 -12.28
CA ARG A 438 -1.91 -8.49 -12.58
C ARG A 438 -0.82 -9.33 -13.23
N PRO A 439 -0.92 -10.68 -13.17
CA PRO A 439 -0.03 -11.57 -13.90
C PRO A 439 -0.11 -11.36 -15.41
N CYS A 440 1.00 -11.58 -16.12
CA CYS A 440 0.99 -11.56 -17.57
C CYS A 440 0.51 -12.89 -18.15
N THR A 441 -0.47 -12.85 -19.04
CA THR A 441 -0.95 -14.00 -19.84
C THR A 441 -0.56 -13.81 -21.31
N GLY A 442 0.68 -13.39 -21.58
CA GLY A 442 1.12 -12.81 -22.85
C GLY A 442 0.85 -11.30 -22.96
N GLY A 443 1.60 -10.58 -23.79
CA GLY A 443 1.55 -9.11 -23.91
C GLY A 443 2.74 -8.38 -23.27
N GLY A 444 2.82 -7.06 -23.46
CA GLY A 444 3.89 -6.19 -22.94
C GLY A 444 3.61 -5.64 -21.54
N ALA A 445 4.66 -5.09 -20.91
CA ALA A 445 4.65 -4.60 -19.53
C ALA A 445 3.65 -3.45 -19.24
N ASP A 446 2.97 -2.92 -20.25
CA ASP A 446 1.94 -1.87 -20.08
C ASP A 446 0.58 -2.43 -19.64
N THR A 447 0.34 -3.73 -19.77
CA THR A 447 -0.96 -4.36 -19.44
C THR A 447 -0.91 -5.29 -18.24
N CYS A 448 0.30 -5.56 -17.74
CA CYS A 448 0.61 -6.44 -16.63
C CYS A 448 2.00 -6.11 -16.10
N SER A 449 2.36 -6.60 -14.92
CA SER A 449 3.59 -6.18 -14.25
C SER A 449 4.85 -6.87 -14.79
N GLY A 450 4.73 -8.02 -15.46
CA GLY A 450 5.87 -8.82 -15.91
C GLY A 450 6.57 -9.60 -14.79
N VAL A 451 6.03 -9.63 -13.57
CA VAL A 451 6.61 -10.35 -12.44
C VAL A 451 5.61 -11.32 -11.80
N PRO A 452 6.07 -12.35 -11.06
CA PRO A 452 5.17 -13.24 -10.32
C PRO A 452 4.34 -12.46 -9.28
N GLN A 453 3.02 -12.55 -9.41
CA GLN A 453 2.04 -11.97 -8.48
C GLN A 453 0.69 -12.68 -8.61
N GLN A 454 -0.25 -12.37 -7.73
CA GLN A 454 -1.69 -12.52 -7.97
C GLN A 454 -2.30 -11.18 -8.40
N PRO A 455 -3.50 -11.16 -8.99
CA PRO A 455 -4.20 -9.91 -9.28
C PRO A 455 -4.29 -9.02 -8.04
N TRP A 456 -3.89 -7.75 -8.21
CA TRP A 456 -3.99 -6.69 -7.21
C TRP A 456 -3.05 -6.81 -6.01
N ASP A 457 -2.02 -7.66 -6.06
CA ASP A 457 -1.09 -7.83 -4.94
C ASP A 457 -0.38 -6.52 -4.55
N PHE A 458 0.07 -5.73 -5.53
CA PHE A 458 0.77 -4.47 -5.26
C PHE A 458 -0.15 -3.47 -4.57
N THR A 459 -1.38 -3.34 -5.09
CA THR A 459 -2.43 -2.53 -4.48
C THR A 459 -2.76 -3.02 -3.06
N ARG A 460 -2.91 -4.33 -2.84
CA ARG A 460 -3.21 -4.93 -1.54
C ARG A 460 -2.10 -4.72 -0.51
N VAL A 461 -0.83 -4.67 -0.94
CA VAL A 461 0.28 -4.32 -0.05
C VAL A 461 0.12 -2.86 0.40
N PHE A 462 0.02 -1.90 -0.51
CA PHE A 462 -0.09 -0.49 -0.11
C PHE A 462 -1.40 -0.17 0.61
N ALA A 463 -2.49 -0.88 0.35
CA ALA A 463 -3.76 -0.74 1.08
C ALA A 463 -3.64 -0.99 2.60
N GLN A 464 -2.56 -1.63 3.05
CA GLN A 464 -2.27 -1.84 4.48
C GLN A 464 -1.66 -0.60 5.15
N TYR A 465 -1.36 0.46 4.40
CA TYR A 465 -0.84 1.71 4.95
C TYR A 465 -1.94 2.46 5.72
N ASN A 466 -1.67 2.79 6.98
CA ASN A 466 -2.65 3.35 7.91
C ASN A 466 -2.30 4.75 8.45
N GLY A 467 -1.25 5.38 7.92
CA GLY A 467 -0.78 6.70 8.37
C GLY A 467 0.37 6.60 9.34
#